data_AF-A0A2V8FMN4-F1
#
_entry.id   AF-A0A2V8FMN4-F1
#
_cell.length_a   1.000
_cell.length_b   1.000
_cell.length_c   1.000
_cell.angle_alpha   90.00
_cell.angle_beta   90.00
_cell.angle_gamma   90.00
#
_symmetry.space_group_name_H-M   'P 1'
#
loop_
_entity.id
_entity.type
_entity.pdbx_description
1 polymer ?
#
loop_
_entity_poly.entity_id
_entity_poly.type
_entity_poly.pdbx_seq_one_letter_code
_entity_poly.pdbx_strand_id
1 'polypeptide(L)'
;MAKQAISVTLEADNLTWLKGRAGAAGLRSVSELLDRLVRAARESGRIGPPQSVVGTIDIDASDPLLEGADDAVRMMFETSLGRPLVVKETQVESRAAPRKKRRG
;
A
#
# COMPACT_ATOMS: atom_id res chain seq x y z
N MET A 1 -18.61 15.16 -1.37
CA MET A 1 -17.73 15.80 -2.38
C MET A 1 -17.49 14.82 -3.51
N ALA A 2 -17.46 15.29 -4.76
CA ALA A 2 -17.11 14.46 -5.91
C ALA A 2 -15.64 14.05 -5.83
N LYS A 3 -15.30 12.83 -6.26
CA LYS A 3 -13.89 12.39 -6.35
C LYS A 3 -13.20 13.18 -7.47
N GLN A 4 -12.16 13.93 -7.11
CA GLN A 4 -11.33 14.63 -8.08
C GLN A 4 -10.19 13.71 -8.53
N ALA A 5 -10.06 13.49 -9.84
CA ALA A 5 -8.94 12.74 -10.37
C ALA A 5 -7.65 13.56 -10.26
N ILE A 6 -6.59 12.92 -9.75
CA ILE A 6 -5.24 13.48 -9.71
C ILE A 6 -4.30 12.54 -10.46
N SER A 7 -3.33 13.10 -11.18
CA SER A 7 -2.22 12.36 -11.76
C SER A 7 -0.98 12.62 -10.92
N VAL A 8 -0.23 11.56 -10.61
CA VAL A 8 0.96 11.63 -9.75
C VAL A 8 2.07 10.87 -10.42
N THR A 9 3.25 11.49 -10.50
CA THR A 9 4.47 10.85 -11.02
C THR A 9 5.27 10.33 -9.85
N LEU A 10 5.56 9.03 -9.85
CA LEU A 10 6.30 8.35 -8.79
C LEU A 10 7.37 7.46 -9.43
N GLU A 11 8.47 7.23 -8.70
CA GLU A 11 9.45 6.23 -9.09
C GLU A 11 8.85 4.81 -9.07
N ALA A 12 9.44 3.90 -9.85
CA ALA A 12 8.94 2.54 -10.04
C ALA A 12 8.87 1.75 -8.71
N ASP A 13 9.84 1.93 -7.83
CA ASP A 13 9.90 1.25 -6.53
C ASP A 13 8.76 1.68 -5.61
N ASN A 14 8.46 2.99 -5.60
CA ASN A 14 7.35 3.56 -4.85
C ASN A 14 6.00 3.04 -5.37
N LEU A 15 5.85 2.90 -6.69
CA LEU A 15 4.65 2.32 -7.28
C LEU A 15 4.48 0.84 -6.91
N THR A 16 5.58 0.09 -6.89
CA THR A 16 5.60 -1.33 -6.49
C THR A 16 5.21 -1.49 -5.02
N TRP A 17 5.78 -0.66 -4.15
CA TRP A 17 5.43 -0.60 -2.74
C TRP A 17 3.94 -0.29 -2.53
N LEU A 18 3.39 0.70 -3.23
CA LEU A 18 1.97 1.06 -3.14
C LEU A 18 1.05 -0.08 -3.57
N LYS A 19 1.40 -0.80 -4.64
CA LYS A 19 0.63 -1.97 -5.11
C LYS A 19 0.64 -3.10 -4.07
N GLY A 20 1.83 -3.43 -3.54
CA GLY A 20 1.97 -4.44 -2.50
C GLY A 20 1.19 -4.07 -1.23
N ARG A 21 1.26 -2.81 -0.81
CA ARG A 21 0.54 -2.30 0.36
C ARG A 21 -0.97 -2.30 0.17
N ALA A 22 -1.46 -1.96 -1.03
CA ALA A 22 -2.90 -2.02 -1.34
C ALA A 22 -3.42 -3.47 -1.26
N GLY A 23 -2.66 -4.43 -1.77
CA GLY A 23 -2.98 -5.87 -1.64
C GLY A 23 -2.96 -6.35 -0.19
N ALA A 24 -1.89 -6.05 0.56
CA ALA A 24 -1.75 -6.45 1.96
C ALA A 24 -2.83 -5.85 2.88
N ALA A 25 -3.30 -4.64 2.59
CA ALA A 25 -4.37 -3.98 3.32
C ALA A 25 -5.79 -4.39 2.85
N GLY A 26 -5.91 -5.30 1.88
CA GLY A 26 -7.19 -5.76 1.34
C GLY A 26 -7.99 -4.68 0.59
N LEU A 27 -7.30 -3.68 0.03
CA LEU A 27 -7.93 -2.55 -0.66
C LEU A 27 -8.23 -2.90 -2.13
N ARG A 28 -9.26 -2.26 -2.68
CA ARG A 28 -9.74 -2.58 -4.05
C ARG A 28 -8.90 -1.92 -5.14
N SER A 29 -8.09 -0.92 -4.80
CA SER A 29 -7.24 -0.21 -5.76
C SER A 29 -6.11 0.56 -5.09
N VAL A 30 -5.07 0.86 -5.87
CA VAL A 30 -4.00 1.79 -5.48
C VAL A 30 -4.54 3.19 -5.23
N SER A 31 -5.53 3.64 -6.02
CA SER A 31 -6.18 4.93 -5.82
C SER A 31 -6.89 5.04 -4.48
N GLU A 32 -7.49 3.95 -3.98
CA GLU A 32 -8.11 3.90 -2.65
C GLU A 32 -7.07 4.01 -1.53
N LEU A 33 -5.90 3.38 -1.68
CA LEU A 33 -4.79 3.56 -0.75
C LEU A 33 -4.25 4.98 -0.77
N LEU A 34 -4.03 5.54 -1.98
CA LEU A 34 -3.49 6.88 -2.14
C LEU A 34 -4.44 7.95 -1.59
N ASP A 35 -5.75 7.80 -1.78
CA ASP A 35 -6.76 8.70 -1.20
C ASP A 35 -6.70 8.69 0.33
N ARG A 36 -6.53 7.50 0.95
CA ARG A 36 -6.37 7.39 2.40
C ARG A 36 -5.09 8.06 2.89
N LEU A 37 -3.96 7.90 2.19
CA LEU A 37 -2.69 8.55 2.55
C LEU A 37 -2.80 10.07 2.44
N VAL A 38 -3.37 10.58 1.35
CA VAL A 38 -3.57 12.03 1.15
C VAL A 38 -4.56 12.59 2.17
N ARG A 39 -5.65 11.87 2.45
CA ARG A 39 -6.62 12.23 3.49
C ARG A 39 -5.95 12.28 4.86
N ALA A 40 -5.23 11.23 5.25
CA ALA A 40 -4.51 11.17 6.51
C ALA A 40 -3.50 12.32 6.61
N ALA A 41 -2.74 12.62 5.55
CA ALA A 41 -1.78 13.73 5.53
C ALA A 41 -2.46 15.10 5.68
N ARG A 42 -3.66 15.28 5.11
CA ARG A 42 -4.46 16.52 5.23
C ARG A 42 -5.11 16.65 6.60
N GLU A 43 -5.63 15.55 7.14
CA GLU A 43 -6.20 15.49 8.50
C GLU A 43 -5.09 15.69 9.54
N SER A 44 -3.92 15.11 9.30
CA SER A 44 -2.67 15.35 10.03
C SER A 44 -1.98 16.63 9.56
N GLY A 45 -2.67 17.57 8.89
CA GLY A 45 -2.12 18.78 8.26
C GLY A 45 -1.36 19.73 9.20
N ARG A 46 -1.21 19.35 10.46
CA ARG A 46 -0.12 19.75 11.34
C ARG A 46 0.67 18.49 11.66
N ILE A 47 1.65 18.13 10.82
CA ILE A 47 2.78 17.38 11.36
C ILE A 47 3.40 18.38 12.32
N GLY A 48 3.01 18.29 13.59
CA GLY A 48 3.60 19.09 14.65
C GLY A 48 5.12 18.90 14.62
N PRO A 49 5.88 19.81 15.24
CA PRO A 49 7.32 19.62 15.37
C PRO A 49 7.61 18.18 15.84
N PRO A 50 8.66 17.53 15.31
CA PRO A 50 8.94 16.11 15.55
C PRO A 50 8.73 15.77 17.03
N GLN A 51 7.69 14.98 17.30
CA GLN A 51 7.36 14.61 18.66
C GLN A 51 8.21 13.40 19.03
N SER A 52 8.89 13.46 20.18
CA SER A 52 9.45 12.27 20.79
C SER A 52 8.29 11.32 21.07
N VAL A 53 8.26 10.19 20.37
CA VAL A 53 7.30 9.12 20.63
C VAL A 53 7.77 8.42 21.90
N VAL A 54 7.19 8.81 23.04
CA VAL A 54 7.32 8.05 24.29
C VAL A 54 6.29 6.95 24.23
N GLY A 55 6.74 5.74 23.94
CA GLY A 55 5.93 4.52 23.95
C GLY A 55 6.69 3.41 24.66
N THR A 56 5.96 2.43 25.16
CA THR A 56 6.55 1.21 25.71
C THR A 56 6.85 0.26 24.56
N ILE A 57 8.10 -0.19 24.46
CA ILE A 57 8.48 -1.27 23.56
C ILE A 57 8.46 -2.54 24.39
N ASP A 58 7.59 -3.48 24.01
CA ASP A 58 7.59 -4.81 24.60
C ASP A 58 8.78 -5.59 24.03
N ILE A 59 9.76 -5.87 24.88
CA ILE A 59 10.91 -6.73 24.55
C ILE A 59 10.56 -8.15 25.00
N ASP A 60 10.86 -9.13 24.16
CA ASP A 60 10.64 -10.54 24.50
C ASP A 60 11.46 -10.90 25.75
N ALA A 61 10.81 -11.50 26.74
CA ALA A 61 11.45 -11.86 28.01
C ALA A 61 12.59 -12.88 27.83
N SER A 62 12.59 -13.61 26.71
CA SER A 62 13.59 -14.62 26.36
C SER A 62 14.82 -14.01 25.69
N ASP A 63 14.72 -12.79 25.15
CA ASP A 63 15.82 -12.05 24.53
C ASP A 63 15.84 -10.58 24.98
N PRO A 64 16.15 -10.32 26.26
CA PRO A 64 16.15 -8.97 26.82
C PRO A 64 17.29 -8.09 26.26
N LEU A 65 18.35 -8.71 25.73
CA LEU A 65 19.51 -8.04 25.16
C LEU A 65 19.42 -7.86 23.65
N LEU A 66 18.35 -8.36 23.01
CA LEU A 66 18.11 -8.28 21.57
C LEU A 66 19.21 -8.95 20.74
N GLU A 67 19.88 -9.96 21.29
CA GLU A 67 20.97 -10.66 20.58
C GLU A 67 20.44 -11.40 19.34
N GLY A 68 19.18 -11.82 19.34
CA GLY A 68 18.51 -12.48 18.22
C GLY A 68 17.66 -11.56 17.34
N ALA A 69 17.67 -10.25 17.58
CA ALA A 69 16.78 -9.31 16.89
C ALA A 69 17.01 -9.29 15.38
N ASP A 70 18.27 -9.36 14.93
CA ASP A 70 18.61 -9.38 13.50
C ASP A 70 18.04 -10.61 12.79
N ASP A 71 18.12 -11.77 13.42
CA ASP A 71 17.59 -13.02 12.89
C ASP A 71 16.06 -13.02 12.88
N ALA A 72 15.43 -12.48 13.94
CA ALA A 72 13.98 -12.32 13.99
C ALA A 72 13.48 -11.42 12.86
N VAL A 73 14.13 -10.27 12.62
CA VAL A 73 13.77 -9.35 11.52
C VAL A 73 13.99 -10.01 10.16
N ARG A 74 15.11 -10.72 9.97
CA ARG A 74 15.40 -11.45 8.74
C ARG A 74 14.32 -12.50 8.44
N MET A 75 13.91 -13.26 9.45
CA MET A 75 12.90 -14.29 9.31
C MET A 75 11.51 -13.71 8.97
N MET A 76 11.15 -12.55 9.55
CA MET A 76 9.94 -11.83 9.17
C MET A 76 9.98 -11.40 7.70
N PHE A 77 11.14 -10.93 7.23
CA PHE A 77 11.33 -10.53 5.85
C PHE A 77 11.23 -11.72 4.89
N GLU A 78 11.93 -12.82 5.17
CA GLU A 78 11.85 -14.07 4.40
C GLU A 78 10.43 -14.62 4.34
N THR A 79 9.73 -14.62 5.47
CA THR A 79 8.32 -15.01 5.53
C THR A 79 7.45 -14.11 4.66
N SER A 80 7.75 -12.81 4.60
CA SER A 80 7.05 -11.88 3.73
C SER A 80 7.31 -12.14 2.24
N LEU A 81 8.54 -12.54 1.87
CA LEU A 81 8.90 -12.87 0.49
C LEU A 81 8.19 -14.13 -0.01
N GLY A 82 7.95 -15.11 0.87
CA GLY A 82 7.25 -16.35 0.53
C GLY A 82 5.73 -16.18 0.32
N ARG A 83 5.15 -15.02 0.64
CA ARG A 83 3.71 -14.78 0.44
C ARG A 83 3.42 -14.48 -1.03
N PRO A 84 2.48 -15.19 -1.67
CA PRO A 84 2.10 -14.88 -3.05
C PRO A 84 1.53 -13.47 -3.13
N LEU A 85 2.17 -12.63 -3.95
CA LEU A 85 1.69 -11.31 -4.31
C LEU A 85 0.42 -11.45 -5.15
N VAL A 86 -0.75 -11.44 -4.50
CA VAL A 86 -2.04 -11.44 -5.18
C VAL A 86 -2.32 -10.03 -5.70
N VAL A 87 -1.80 -9.74 -6.90
CA VAL A 87 -2.18 -8.55 -7.66
C VAL A 87 -3.40 -8.93 -8.50
N LYS A 88 -4.56 -8.33 -8.20
CA LYS A 88 -5.69 -8.35 -9.13
C LYS A 88 -5.31 -7.46 -10.32
N GLU A 89 -4.88 -8.09 -11.42
CA GLU A 89 -4.79 -7.38 -12.69
C GLU A 89 -6.20 -6.94 -13.09
N THR A 90 -6.38 -5.64 -13.33
CA THR A 90 -7.59 -5.13 -13.98
C THR A 90 -7.59 -5.70 -15.39
N GLN A 91 -8.41 -6.74 -15.61
CA GLN A 91 -8.67 -7.29 -16.93
C GLN A 91 -9.14 -6.13 -17.82
N VAL A 92 -8.32 -5.73 -18.79
CA VAL A 92 -8.69 -4.72 -19.77
C VAL A 92 -9.78 -5.36 -20.61
N GLU A 93 -11.04 -5.00 -20.35
CA GLU A 93 -12.13 -5.30 -21.27
C GLU A 93 -11.81 -4.63 -22.60
N SER A 94 -11.29 -5.41 -23.55
CA SER A 94 -11.22 -5.02 -24.94
C SER A 94 -12.65 -4.79 -25.42
N ARG A 95 -13.13 -3.54 -25.34
CA ARG A 95 -14.41 -3.11 -25.90
C ARG A 95 -14.38 -3.39 -27.40
N ALA A 96 -14.92 -4.54 -27.81
CA ALA A 96 -15.28 -4.78 -29.18
C ALA A 96 -16.31 -3.71 -29.59
N ALA A 97 -15.97 -2.88 -30.58
CA ALA A 97 -16.83 -1.82 -31.07
C ALA A 97 -18.17 -2.42 -31.56
N PRO A 98 -19.33 -1.82 -31.22
CA PRO A 98 -20.61 -2.33 -31.69
C PRO A 98 -20.71 -2.12 -33.22
N ARG A 99 -20.84 -3.23 -33.96
CA ARG A 99 -21.12 -3.23 -35.40
C ARG A 99 -22.45 -2.52 -35.66
N LYS A 100 -22.38 -1.35 -36.28
CA LYS A 100 -23.51 -0.54 -36.75
C LYS A 100 -24.33 -1.35 -37.78
N LYS A 101 -25.47 -1.91 -37.37
CA LYS A 101 -26.47 -2.45 -38.32
C LYS A 101 -27.04 -1.28 -39.13
N ARG A 102 -26.74 -1.23 -40.42
CA ARG A 102 -27.42 -0.36 -41.39
C ARG A 102 -28.87 -0.83 -41.49
N ARG A 103 -29.82 0.10 -41.27
CA ARG A 103 -31.24 -0.11 -41.57
C ARG A 103 -31.40 -0.25 -43.09
N GLY A 104 -32.05 -1.32 -43.50
CA GLY A 104 -32.74 -1.48 -44.78
C GLY A 104 -34.18 -1.83 -44.45
#